data_AF-Q3JF18-F1
#
_entry.id   AF-Q3JF18-F1
#
_cell.length_a   1.000
_cell.length_b   1.000
_cell.length_c   1.000
_cell.angle_alpha   90.00
_cell.angle_beta   90.00
_cell.angle_gamma   90.00
#
_symmetry.space_group_name_H-M   'P 1'
#
loop_
_entity.id
_entity.type
_entity.pdbx_description
1 polymer ?
#
loop_
_entity_poly.entity_id
_entity_poly.type
_entity_poly.pdbx_seq_one_letter_code
_entity_poly.pdbx_strand_id
1 'polypeptide(L)'
;MKSDNCCQFLWLKLSFICFLILCLIACGGDSAIKEEAGGSKEGSILWQAGEQYVRLTSSDGAVGNQHPAAVTPEEMRIVLESLFVPERRFITKKLNPIFSPAEVQVLSTALSQGLALARPNQDITFVSIGTHQGTFAKVRKANTGRVFFRDGKLNIIFGMLHDEVRDQDRQTGEEIDRRLHPFVVGSRLFETKLPNVIALGEGKAFYLDPESGEEREDWLVLDIPTLVTNAKVDPNIPGEQQVDSSLAENIKRSKQETQNLKEDLVKVKEVLFELKEELLELQQGGGYATIEARLQSLKNLYDNELISSDEYRAKRQGLLNEL
;
A
#
# COMPACT_ATOMS: atom_id res chain seq x y z
N MET A 1 1.85 -43.42 61.94
CA MET A 1 2.00 -42.30 62.87
C MET A 1 3.48 -42.00 63.00
N LYS A 2 3.86 -40.76 62.68
CA LYS A 2 5.24 -40.27 62.57
C LYS A 2 5.70 -39.66 63.90
N SER A 3 6.92 -40.00 64.29
CA SER A 3 7.90 -39.20 65.04
C SER A 3 9.01 -38.84 64.02
N ASP A 4 9.87 -37.83 64.13
CA ASP A 4 10.06 -36.68 65.00
C ASP A 4 11.19 -35.85 64.36
N ASN A 5 11.14 -34.51 64.53
CA ASN A 5 12.27 -33.56 64.57
C ASN A 5 13.10 -33.32 63.27
N CYS A 6 13.79 -32.21 63.00
CA CYS A 6 14.21 -31.05 63.77
C CYS A 6 14.48 -29.85 62.83
N CYS A 7 14.48 -28.64 63.42
CA CYS A 7 15.46 -27.57 63.18
C CYS A 7 15.22 -26.61 62.00
N GLN A 8 14.69 -25.42 62.31
CA GLN A 8 15.16 -24.12 61.80
C GLN A 8 14.41 -23.00 62.53
N PHE A 9 15.11 -22.08 63.20
CA PHE A 9 15.01 -20.63 62.99
C PHE A 9 15.73 -19.80 64.08
N LEU A 10 16.21 -18.64 63.62
CA LEU A 10 16.58 -17.41 64.34
C LEU A 10 17.96 -17.36 65.02
N TRP A 11 18.80 -16.44 64.57
CA TRP A 11 19.01 -15.16 65.26
C TRP A 11 19.71 -14.14 64.34
N LEU A 12 19.33 -12.88 64.51
CA LEU A 12 19.64 -11.70 63.69
C LEU A 12 20.68 -10.82 64.44
N LYS A 13 21.69 -10.27 63.74
CA LYS A 13 21.99 -8.81 63.65
C LYS A 13 23.44 -8.44 63.26
N LEU A 14 23.51 -7.48 62.32
CA LEU A 14 24.42 -6.33 62.14
C LEU A 14 25.95 -6.53 61.94
N SER A 15 26.44 -6.12 60.75
CA SER A 15 27.43 -5.03 60.53
C SER A 15 27.68 -4.89 59.01
N PHE A 16 27.27 -3.80 58.33
CA PHE A 16 28.08 -2.64 57.93
C PHE A 16 29.54 -2.96 57.51
N ILE A 17 29.91 -2.66 56.25
CA ILE A 17 31.24 -2.32 55.65
C ILE A 17 31.18 -2.68 54.15
N CYS A 18 30.88 -1.71 53.27
CA CYS A 18 31.82 -0.92 52.45
C CYS A 18 32.45 -1.66 51.25
N PHE A 19 31.94 -1.28 50.08
CA PHE A 19 32.56 -1.26 48.75
C PHE A 19 34.03 -0.77 48.80
N LEU A 20 34.95 -1.46 48.10
CA LEU A 20 36.04 -0.89 47.29
C LEU A 20 36.99 -2.00 46.79
N ILE A 21 36.93 -2.40 45.52
CA ILE A 21 38.15 -2.79 44.77
C ILE A 21 38.04 -2.25 43.34
N LEU A 22 38.82 -1.19 43.11
CA LEU A 22 39.25 -0.67 41.82
C LEU A 22 40.55 -1.38 41.41
N CYS A 23 40.82 -1.38 40.10
CA CYS A 23 42.05 -1.66 39.35
C CYS A 23 41.76 -2.75 38.29
N LEU A 24 41.87 -2.47 36.99
CA LEU A 24 43.14 -2.16 36.32
C LEU A 24 42.96 -1.63 34.86
N ILE A 25 43.88 -0.72 34.47
CA ILE A 25 44.52 -0.51 33.14
C ILE A 25 43.63 0.15 32.05
N ALA A 26 43.81 1.41 31.63
CA ALA A 26 44.96 2.17 31.10
C ALA A 26 45.35 1.87 29.64
N CYS A 27 45.07 2.86 28.78
CA CYS A 27 45.68 3.23 27.50
C CYS A 27 45.63 2.27 26.29
N GLY A 28 44.92 2.70 25.24
CA GLY A 28 45.30 2.39 23.86
C GLY A 28 44.13 2.38 22.88
N GLY A 29 44.02 3.41 22.04
CA GLY A 29 43.22 3.37 20.82
C GLY A 29 41.96 4.23 20.85
N ASP A 30 42.15 5.52 20.63
CA ASP A 30 41.12 6.49 20.33
C ASP A 30 40.57 6.21 18.91
N SER A 31 39.68 5.22 18.82
CA SER A 31 38.80 5.03 17.67
C SER A 31 37.46 5.59 18.08
N ALA A 32 37.17 6.80 17.60
CA ALA A 32 35.88 7.45 17.70
C ALA A 32 34.77 6.55 17.14
N ILE A 33 34.20 5.71 17.99
CA ILE A 33 32.87 5.16 17.77
C ILE A 33 31.93 6.30 18.14
N LYS A 34 31.55 7.03 17.08
CA LYS A 34 30.44 7.98 17.11
C LYS A 34 29.19 7.17 17.46
N GLU A 35 28.88 7.15 18.75
CA GLU A 35 27.61 6.67 19.29
C GLU A 35 26.54 7.67 18.83
N GLU A 36 26.00 7.45 17.62
CA GLU A 36 24.79 8.12 17.19
C GLU A 36 23.61 7.45 17.91
N ALA A 37 23.24 8.09 19.02
CA ALA A 37 21.93 7.94 19.61
C ALA A 37 20.85 8.42 18.60
N GLY A 38 19.88 7.55 18.33
CA GLY A 38 18.57 7.94 17.78
C GLY A 38 18.37 7.67 16.28
N GLY A 39 18.26 6.40 15.90
CA GLY A 39 17.71 6.00 14.60
C GLY A 39 16.89 4.72 14.76
N SER A 40 15.58 4.80 14.52
CA SER A 40 14.68 3.64 14.48
C SER A 40 15.28 2.55 13.60
N LYS A 41 15.28 1.29 14.07
CA LYS A 41 15.70 0.12 13.28
C LYS A 41 14.79 -0.03 12.05
N GLU A 42 15.08 0.69 10.98
CA GLU A 42 14.47 0.48 9.67
C GLU A 42 14.94 -0.88 9.15
N GLY A 43 14.01 -1.83 9.06
CA GLY A 43 14.30 -3.11 8.44
C GLY A 43 14.46 -2.97 6.93
N SER A 44 14.99 -4.02 6.29
CA SER A 44 15.39 -3.98 4.89
C SER A 44 14.23 -3.63 3.96
N ILE A 45 14.44 -2.61 3.14
CA ILE A 45 13.50 -2.15 2.12
C ILE A 45 13.46 -3.16 0.97
N LEU A 46 12.26 -3.62 0.62
CA LEU A 46 11.99 -4.53 -0.50
C LEU A 46 11.57 -3.75 -1.74
N TRP A 47 10.82 -2.66 -1.55
CA TRP A 47 10.41 -1.74 -2.59
C TRP A 47 10.09 -0.37 -1.98
N GLN A 48 10.34 0.71 -2.71
CA GLN A 48 9.98 2.08 -2.31
C GLN A 48 9.77 2.97 -3.52
N ALA A 49 8.74 3.82 -3.48
CA ALA A 49 8.51 4.89 -4.45
C ALA A 49 7.78 6.06 -3.80
N GLY A 50 8.46 7.20 -3.64
CA GLY A 50 7.93 8.34 -2.89
C GLY A 50 7.62 7.94 -1.45
N GLU A 51 6.39 8.20 -1.01
CA GLU A 51 5.87 7.85 0.32
C GLU A 51 5.46 6.38 0.48
N GLN A 52 5.42 5.64 -0.63
CA GLN A 52 5.01 4.24 -0.65
C GLN A 52 6.21 3.33 -0.42
N TYR A 53 6.01 2.25 0.32
CA TYR A 53 7.07 1.28 0.58
C TYR A 53 6.54 -0.12 0.88
N VAL A 54 7.42 -1.10 0.73
CA VAL A 54 7.31 -2.45 1.30
C VAL A 54 8.64 -2.77 1.96
N ARG A 55 8.64 -3.13 3.24
CA ARG A 55 9.87 -3.40 4.01
C ARG A 55 9.69 -4.51 5.03
N LEU A 56 10.78 -5.21 5.34
CA LEU A 56 10.83 -6.08 6.52
C LEU A 56 10.88 -5.21 7.77
N THR A 57 10.23 -5.66 8.84
CA THR A 57 10.29 -5.02 10.16
C THR A 57 10.30 -6.07 11.26
N SER A 58 10.71 -5.70 12.47
CA SER A 58 10.54 -6.58 13.62
C SER A 58 9.05 -6.78 13.92
N SER A 59 8.70 -8.00 14.32
CA SER A 59 7.34 -8.26 14.82
C SER A 59 7.12 -7.54 16.14
N ASP A 60 5.92 -6.99 16.31
CA ASP A 60 5.51 -6.20 17.48
C ASP A 60 4.73 -7.03 18.52
N GLY A 61 4.64 -8.37 18.36
CA GLY A 61 3.94 -9.26 19.28
C GLY A 61 4.60 -10.64 19.42
N ALA A 62 3.89 -11.58 20.04
CA ALA A 62 4.37 -12.95 20.23
C ALA A 62 4.83 -13.57 18.90
N VAL A 63 6.08 -14.04 18.90
CA VAL A 63 6.78 -14.51 17.71
C VAL A 63 6.38 -15.95 17.43
N GLY A 64 5.70 -16.18 16.31
CA GLY A 64 5.27 -17.50 15.86
C GLY A 64 5.12 -17.58 14.35
N ASN A 65 5.77 -16.67 13.61
CA ASN A 65 5.61 -16.64 12.17
C ASN A 65 6.29 -17.84 11.53
N GLN A 66 5.58 -18.48 10.60
CA GLN A 66 6.08 -19.57 9.78
C GLN A 66 6.83 -18.97 8.58
N HIS A 67 7.94 -18.31 8.87
CA HIS A 67 8.82 -17.70 7.87
C HIS A 67 10.18 -18.41 7.79
N PRO A 68 10.77 -18.51 6.59
CA PRO A 68 10.28 -17.99 5.30
C PRO A 68 9.07 -18.78 4.78
N ALA A 69 8.17 -18.09 4.07
CA ALA A 69 6.98 -18.68 3.48
C ALA A 69 7.03 -18.56 1.94
N ALA A 70 6.83 -19.68 1.25
CA ALA A 70 6.78 -19.72 -0.20
C ALA A 70 5.36 -19.41 -0.70
N VAL A 71 5.04 -18.14 -0.86
CA VAL A 71 3.82 -17.67 -1.54
C VAL A 71 4.25 -17.01 -2.85
N THR A 72 3.77 -17.51 -3.98
CA THR A 72 4.14 -17.00 -5.31
C THR A 72 3.51 -15.62 -5.58
N PRO A 73 4.10 -14.79 -6.47
CA PRO A 73 3.48 -13.53 -6.89
C PRO A 73 2.07 -13.73 -7.48
N GLU A 74 1.84 -14.84 -8.20
CA GLU A 74 0.55 -15.21 -8.77
C GLU A 74 -0.51 -15.45 -7.69
N GLU A 75 -0.15 -16.23 -6.65
CA GLU A 75 -1.03 -16.49 -5.51
C GLU A 75 -1.31 -15.21 -4.72
N MET A 76 -0.28 -14.39 -4.49
CA MET A 76 -0.43 -13.11 -3.80
C MET A 76 -1.32 -12.15 -4.58
N ARG A 77 -1.23 -12.13 -5.92
CA ARG A 77 -2.13 -11.36 -6.76
C ARG A 77 -3.59 -11.79 -6.61
N ILE A 78 -3.87 -13.11 -6.63
CA ILE A 78 -5.22 -13.65 -6.37
C ILE A 78 -5.71 -13.19 -4.99
N VAL A 79 -4.85 -13.26 -3.97
CA VAL A 79 -5.18 -12.80 -2.63
C VAL A 79 -5.60 -11.33 -2.65
N LEU A 80 -4.75 -10.43 -3.17
CA LEU A 80 -5.00 -8.99 -3.16
C LEU A 80 -6.22 -8.59 -4.00
N GLU A 81 -6.42 -9.20 -5.17
CA GLU A 81 -7.57 -8.96 -6.05
C GLU A 81 -8.89 -9.42 -5.43
N SER A 82 -8.83 -10.39 -4.51
CA SER A 82 -10.00 -10.92 -3.83
C SER A 82 -10.48 -10.05 -2.65
N LEU A 83 -9.81 -8.93 -2.35
CA LEU A 83 -10.13 -8.07 -1.22
C LEU A 83 -10.99 -6.88 -1.64
N PHE A 84 -12.18 -6.78 -1.04
CA PHE A 84 -13.15 -5.75 -1.33
C PHE A 84 -13.69 -5.11 -0.06
N VAL A 85 -14.13 -3.86 -0.19
CA VAL A 85 -14.79 -3.11 0.86
C VAL A 85 -16.16 -2.65 0.33
N PRO A 86 -17.25 -2.91 1.07
CA PRO A 86 -18.56 -2.39 0.73
C PRO A 86 -18.62 -0.90 1.07
N GLU A 87 -18.49 -0.04 0.08
CA GLU A 87 -18.66 1.40 0.27
C GLU A 87 -20.10 1.79 -0.06
N ARG A 88 -20.71 2.61 0.82
CA ARG A 88 -22.04 3.16 0.57
C ARG A 88 -21.94 4.35 -0.37
N ARG A 89 -22.58 4.25 -1.54
CA ARG A 89 -22.81 5.39 -2.44
C ARG A 89 -24.29 5.67 -2.51
N PHE A 90 -24.68 6.82 -1.97
CA PHE A 90 -26.08 7.21 -1.89
C PHE A 90 -26.93 6.11 -1.22
N ILE A 91 -27.70 5.37 -2.03
CA ILE A 91 -28.64 4.33 -1.63
C ILE A 91 -28.06 2.92 -1.83
N THR A 92 -27.05 2.75 -2.69
CA THR A 92 -26.49 1.43 -3.03
C THR A 92 -25.17 1.16 -2.31
N LYS A 93 -24.98 -0.09 -1.85
CA LYS A 93 -23.67 -0.59 -1.42
C LYS A 93 -22.96 -1.13 -2.66
N LYS A 94 -21.75 -0.65 -2.92
CA LYS A 94 -20.91 -1.16 -4.01
C LYS A 94 -19.65 -1.78 -3.41
N LEU A 95 -19.31 -2.98 -3.86
CA LEU A 95 -18.02 -3.60 -3.56
C LEU A 95 -16.94 -2.88 -4.37
N ASN A 96 -16.01 -2.23 -3.66
CA ASN A 96 -14.85 -1.57 -4.24
C ASN A 96 -13.60 -2.36 -3.85
N PRO A 97 -12.68 -2.64 -4.80
CA PRO A 97 -11.45 -3.36 -4.49
C PRO A 97 -10.58 -2.52 -3.55
N ILE A 98 -9.93 -3.17 -2.59
CA ILE A 98 -8.99 -2.50 -1.65
C ILE A 98 -7.79 -1.94 -2.41
N PHE A 99 -7.31 -2.68 -3.41
CA PHE A 99 -6.13 -2.33 -4.17
C PHE A 99 -6.51 -2.10 -5.63
N SER A 100 -5.96 -1.05 -6.23
CA SER A 100 -6.03 -0.84 -7.67
C SER A 100 -5.15 -1.85 -8.42
N PRO A 101 -5.39 -2.10 -9.72
CA PRO A 101 -4.58 -3.05 -10.50
C PRO A 101 -3.07 -2.74 -10.49
N ALA A 102 -2.70 -1.45 -10.45
CA ALA A 102 -1.30 -1.02 -10.36
C ALA A 102 -0.69 -1.39 -9.00
N GLU A 103 -1.43 -1.21 -7.91
CA GLU A 103 -0.98 -1.61 -6.57
C GLU A 103 -0.84 -3.13 -6.47
N VAL A 104 -1.80 -3.89 -7.00
CA VAL A 104 -1.73 -5.36 -7.04
C VAL A 104 -0.45 -5.82 -7.73
N GLN A 105 -0.07 -5.20 -8.86
CA GLN A 105 1.14 -5.56 -9.60
C GLN A 105 2.42 -5.36 -8.77
N VAL A 106 2.52 -4.24 -8.05
CA VAL A 106 3.68 -3.91 -7.22
C VAL A 106 3.71 -4.77 -5.95
N LEU A 107 2.59 -4.80 -5.21
CA LEU A 107 2.49 -5.48 -3.92
C LEU A 107 2.61 -7.00 -4.06
N SER A 108 2.05 -7.60 -5.11
CA SER A 108 2.15 -9.06 -5.30
C SER A 108 3.60 -9.54 -5.36
N THR A 109 4.44 -8.83 -6.11
CA THR A 109 5.87 -9.14 -6.24
C THR A 109 6.61 -8.87 -4.94
N ALA A 110 6.44 -7.67 -4.36
CA ALA A 110 7.18 -7.24 -3.18
C ALA A 110 6.82 -8.03 -1.91
N LEU A 111 5.53 -8.35 -1.71
CA LEU A 111 5.07 -9.15 -0.56
C LEU A 111 5.49 -10.61 -0.70
N SER A 112 5.41 -11.19 -1.90
CA SER A 112 5.89 -12.56 -2.16
C SER A 112 7.39 -12.68 -1.84
N GLN A 113 8.20 -11.75 -2.35
CA GLN A 113 9.63 -11.69 -2.03
C GLN A 113 9.87 -11.49 -0.53
N GLY A 114 9.10 -10.60 0.11
CA GLY A 114 9.22 -10.35 1.54
C GLY A 114 8.92 -11.57 2.40
N LEU A 115 7.87 -12.33 2.07
CA LEU A 115 7.52 -13.58 2.75
C LEU A 115 8.60 -14.65 2.59
N ALA A 116 9.25 -14.73 1.43
CA ALA A 116 10.34 -15.66 1.16
C ALA A 116 11.65 -15.30 1.89
N LEU A 117 11.84 -14.02 2.25
CA LEU A 117 13.05 -13.52 2.92
C LEU A 117 12.89 -13.30 4.42
N ALA A 118 11.65 -13.12 4.90
CA ALA A 118 11.37 -12.82 6.30
C ALA A 118 11.90 -13.91 7.24
N ARG A 119 12.34 -13.49 8.41
CA ARG A 119 12.68 -14.39 9.53
C ARG A 119 11.45 -14.63 10.41
N PRO A 120 11.44 -15.67 11.26
CA PRO A 120 10.32 -15.94 12.16
C PRO A 120 9.92 -14.76 13.07
N ASN A 121 10.86 -13.87 13.39
CA ASN A 121 10.65 -12.67 14.21
C ASN A 121 10.42 -11.38 13.40
N GLN A 122 10.16 -11.51 12.09
CA GLN A 122 9.93 -10.39 11.20
C GLN A 122 8.55 -10.47 10.56
N ASP A 123 8.01 -9.30 10.29
CA ASP A 123 6.83 -9.10 9.47
C ASP A 123 7.21 -8.25 8.25
N ILE A 124 6.35 -8.24 7.24
CA ILE A 124 6.43 -7.31 6.12
C ILE A 124 5.46 -6.16 6.41
N THR A 125 5.89 -4.91 6.27
CA THR A 125 4.99 -3.75 6.35
C THR A 125 4.94 -3.03 5.02
N PHE A 126 3.77 -2.49 4.67
CA PHE A 126 3.59 -1.73 3.45
C PHE A 126 2.79 -0.44 3.66
N VAL A 127 3.09 0.53 2.80
CA VAL A 127 2.28 1.72 2.53
C VAL A 127 2.08 1.76 1.02
N SER A 128 0.83 1.76 0.58
CA SER A 128 0.43 1.81 -0.82
C SER A 128 -0.53 2.97 -1.02
N ILE A 129 -0.37 3.73 -2.10
CA ILE A 129 -1.21 4.87 -2.43
C ILE A 129 -1.76 4.68 -3.85
N GLY A 130 -3.02 4.28 -3.93
CA GLY A 130 -3.75 4.06 -5.16
C GLY A 130 -4.65 5.24 -5.55
N THR A 131 -5.06 5.27 -6.82
CA THR A 131 -6.14 6.16 -7.26
C THR A 131 -7.45 5.39 -7.26
N HIS A 132 -8.40 5.82 -6.42
CA HIS A 132 -9.70 5.17 -6.25
C HIS A 132 -10.82 6.14 -6.64
N GLN A 133 -11.98 5.59 -6.99
CA GLN A 133 -13.14 6.44 -7.31
C GLN A 133 -13.74 7.01 -6.01
N GLY A 134 -13.68 8.33 -5.85
CA GLY A 134 -14.42 9.06 -4.83
C GLY A 134 -15.88 9.32 -5.23
N THR A 135 -16.59 10.12 -4.44
CA THR A 135 -18.00 10.49 -4.69
C THR A 135 -18.19 11.26 -5.99
N PHE A 136 -17.28 12.21 -6.28
CA PHE A 136 -17.36 13.10 -7.45
C PHE A 136 -16.16 12.99 -8.39
N ALA A 137 -14.98 12.65 -7.88
CA ALA A 137 -13.74 12.57 -8.65
C ALA A 137 -12.88 11.40 -8.19
N LYS A 138 -11.83 11.09 -8.96
CA LYS A 138 -10.77 10.17 -8.52
C LYS A 138 -9.98 10.83 -7.39
N VAL A 139 -9.69 10.06 -6.35
CA VAL A 139 -8.95 10.52 -5.16
C VAL A 139 -7.81 9.55 -4.87
N ARG A 140 -6.69 10.07 -4.37
CA ARG A 140 -5.58 9.26 -3.87
C ARG A 140 -6.00 8.70 -2.51
N LYS A 141 -5.90 7.38 -2.33
CA LYS A 141 -6.17 6.73 -1.05
C LYS A 141 -5.00 5.84 -0.65
N ALA A 142 -4.68 5.83 0.63
CA ALA A 142 -3.67 4.99 1.22
C ALA A 142 -4.31 3.71 1.76
N ASN A 143 -3.58 2.61 1.55
CA ASN A 143 -3.76 1.36 2.26
C ASN A 143 -2.43 1.03 2.93
N THR A 144 -2.46 0.74 4.21
CA THR A 144 -1.26 0.35 4.95
C THR A 144 -1.52 -0.97 5.66
N GLY A 145 -0.46 -1.74 5.86
CA GLY A 145 -0.63 -2.95 6.60
C GLY A 145 0.65 -3.68 6.96
N ARG A 146 0.45 -4.72 7.75
CA ARG A 146 1.45 -5.66 8.21
C ARG A 146 1.04 -7.05 7.74
N VAL A 147 1.96 -7.74 7.09
CA VAL A 147 1.75 -9.04 6.47
C VAL A 147 2.71 -10.06 7.07
N PHE A 148 2.20 -11.24 7.40
CA PHE A 148 2.99 -12.36 7.90
C PHE A 148 2.25 -13.67 7.66
N PHE A 149 2.95 -14.78 7.88
CA PHE A 149 2.41 -16.13 7.68
C PHE A 149 2.43 -16.87 9.00
N ARG A 150 1.28 -17.43 9.41
CA ARG A 150 1.12 -18.14 10.68
C ARG A 150 0.01 -19.17 10.55
N ASP A 151 0.19 -20.33 11.17
CA ASP A 151 -0.82 -21.41 11.21
C ASP A 151 -1.29 -21.87 9.81
N GLY A 152 -0.38 -21.87 8.84
CA GLY A 152 -0.66 -22.22 7.44
C GLY A 152 -1.47 -21.16 6.69
N LYS A 153 -1.71 -19.99 7.28
CA LYS A 153 -2.55 -18.92 6.75
C LYS A 153 -1.76 -17.62 6.61
N LEU A 154 -2.12 -16.84 5.59
CA LEU A 154 -1.61 -15.49 5.43
C LEU A 154 -2.42 -14.55 6.32
N ASN A 155 -1.71 -13.67 7.03
CA ASN A 155 -2.32 -12.69 7.91
C ASN A 155 -2.00 -11.30 7.38
N ILE A 156 -3.00 -10.42 7.35
CA ILE A 156 -2.85 -9.00 6.99
C ILE A 156 -3.54 -8.18 8.06
N ILE A 157 -2.80 -7.30 8.73
CA ILE A 157 -3.35 -6.32 9.67
C ILE A 157 -3.31 -4.96 8.99
N PHE A 158 -4.46 -4.34 8.78
CA PHE A 158 -4.56 -3.01 8.19
C PHE A 158 -4.41 -1.93 9.26
N GLY A 159 -3.64 -0.89 8.94
CA GLY A 159 -3.56 0.32 9.78
C GLY A 159 -4.35 1.49 9.20
N MET A 160 -4.53 1.47 7.88
CA MET A 160 -5.27 2.44 7.09
C MET A 160 -5.92 1.70 5.94
N LEU A 161 -7.18 2.00 5.67
CA LEU A 161 -7.97 1.34 4.63
C LEU A 161 -8.76 2.38 3.85
N HIS A 162 -8.38 2.59 2.60
CA HIS A 162 -8.98 3.60 1.73
C HIS A 162 -8.95 5.03 2.34
N ASP A 163 -7.92 5.35 3.11
CA ASP A 163 -7.78 6.67 3.75
C ASP A 163 -7.29 7.70 2.75
N GLU A 164 -7.97 8.84 2.65
CA GLU A 164 -7.66 9.83 1.63
C GLU A 164 -6.29 10.49 1.87
N VAL A 165 -5.42 10.42 0.87
CA VAL A 165 -4.10 11.06 0.89
C VAL A 165 -4.22 12.40 0.21
N ARG A 166 -3.90 13.46 0.94
CA ARG A 166 -3.80 14.82 0.41
C ARG A 166 -2.40 15.37 0.65
N ASP A 167 -2.00 16.26 -0.23
CA ASP A 167 -0.76 17.00 -0.09
C ASP A 167 -1.00 18.30 0.71
N GLN A 168 -2.25 18.81 0.72
CA GLN A 168 -2.65 20.01 1.44
C GLN A 168 -3.90 19.80 2.32
N ASP A 169 -3.97 20.52 3.44
CA ASP A 169 -5.13 20.56 4.31
C ASP A 169 -6.32 21.25 3.63
N ARG A 170 -7.54 20.75 3.86
CA ARG A 170 -8.74 21.27 3.20
C ARG A 170 -9.19 22.63 3.74
N GLN A 171 -8.92 22.92 5.00
CA GLN A 171 -9.36 24.14 5.67
C GLN A 171 -8.32 25.24 5.55
N THR A 172 -7.04 24.91 5.74
CA THR A 172 -5.96 25.91 5.75
C THR A 172 -5.24 26.05 4.41
N GLY A 173 -5.27 25.01 3.56
CA GLY A 173 -4.49 24.95 2.32
C GLY A 173 -2.99 24.72 2.54
N GLU A 174 -2.56 24.54 3.79
CA GLU A 174 -1.16 24.29 4.15
C GLU A 174 -0.74 22.87 3.76
N GLU A 175 0.54 22.70 3.45
CA GLU A 175 1.11 21.38 3.14
C GLU A 175 1.03 20.46 4.37
N ILE A 176 0.61 19.22 4.16
CA ILE A 176 0.47 18.24 5.24
C ILE A 176 1.86 17.67 5.58
N ASP A 177 2.40 18.07 6.74
CA ASP A 177 3.62 17.45 7.27
C ASP A 177 3.36 15.99 7.70
N ARG A 178 3.95 15.05 6.96
CA ARG A 178 3.89 13.60 7.22
C ARG A 178 4.57 13.17 8.51
N ARG A 179 5.42 14.01 9.10
CA ARG A 179 5.99 13.74 10.43
C ARG A 179 4.94 13.89 11.51
N LEU A 180 3.99 14.81 11.31
CA LEU A 180 2.85 15.04 12.20
C LEU A 180 1.66 14.15 11.81
N HIS A 181 1.56 13.74 10.54
CA HIS A 181 0.51 12.87 10.01
C HIS A 181 1.11 11.62 9.33
N PRO A 182 1.75 10.73 10.10
CA PRO A 182 2.42 9.55 9.53
C PRO A 182 1.42 8.51 9.05
N PHE A 183 1.84 7.71 8.06
CA PHE A 183 1.12 6.49 7.68
C PHE A 183 1.20 5.47 8.81
N VAL A 184 0.06 5.16 9.42
CA VAL A 184 -0.05 4.21 10.53
C VAL A 184 -0.15 2.81 9.94
N VAL A 185 0.77 1.91 10.31
CA VAL A 185 0.72 0.50 9.91
C VAL A 185 -0.06 -0.33 10.93
N GLY A 186 -0.65 -1.43 10.48
CA GLY A 186 -1.39 -2.34 11.36
C GLY A 186 -0.53 -2.95 12.47
N SER A 187 -1.14 -3.14 13.64
CA SER A 187 -0.47 -3.59 14.88
C SER A 187 -1.06 -4.89 15.40
N ARG A 188 -0.21 -5.80 15.87
CA ARG A 188 -0.69 -7.01 16.59
C ARG A 188 -1.24 -6.68 17.98
N LEU A 189 -0.80 -5.58 18.57
CA LEU A 189 -1.05 -5.25 19.97
C LEU A 189 -2.37 -4.51 20.19
N PHE A 190 -2.83 -3.76 19.20
CA PHE A 190 -4.04 -2.96 19.31
C PHE A 190 -4.79 -2.95 17.99
N GLU A 191 -6.11 -2.92 18.09
CA GLU A 191 -7.03 -2.85 16.95
C GLU A 191 -7.12 -1.42 16.41
N THR A 192 -7.04 -1.27 15.09
CA THR A 192 -7.31 -0.01 14.39
C THR A 192 -8.77 0.03 13.96
N LYS A 193 -9.52 1.08 14.33
CA LYS A 193 -10.90 1.26 13.87
C LYS A 193 -10.91 1.75 12.42
N LEU A 194 -11.18 0.83 11.51
CA LEU A 194 -11.23 1.11 10.08
C LEU A 194 -12.54 1.82 9.69
N PRO A 195 -12.51 2.71 8.68
CA PRO A 195 -13.71 3.43 8.25
C PRO A 195 -14.76 2.52 7.59
N ASN A 196 -14.35 1.35 7.09
CA ASN A 196 -15.22 0.36 6.49
C ASN A 196 -14.72 -1.05 6.82
N VAL A 197 -15.66 -1.99 6.94
CA VAL A 197 -15.37 -3.40 7.22
C VAL A 197 -15.07 -4.14 5.91
N ILE A 198 -14.00 -4.93 5.89
CA ILE A 198 -13.62 -5.73 4.72
C ILE A 198 -14.69 -6.80 4.45
N ALA A 199 -15.06 -6.99 3.19
CA ALA A 199 -16.01 -8.02 2.79
C ALA A 199 -15.39 -9.42 2.99
N LEU A 200 -16.03 -10.23 3.82
CA LEU A 200 -15.67 -11.63 4.00
C LEU A 200 -16.27 -12.50 2.89
N GLY A 201 -15.60 -13.63 2.65
CA GLY A 201 -16.00 -14.67 1.72
C GLY A 201 -15.21 -15.93 2.04
N GLU A 202 -15.42 -16.99 1.28
CA GLU A 202 -14.69 -18.24 1.48
C GLU A 202 -13.17 -18.02 1.45
N GLY A 203 -12.48 -18.63 2.41
CA GLY A 203 -11.03 -18.47 2.58
C GLY A 203 -10.60 -17.17 3.26
N LYS A 204 -11.53 -16.36 3.80
CA LYS A 204 -11.23 -15.13 4.56
C LYS A 204 -11.98 -15.18 5.90
N ALA A 205 -11.32 -14.76 6.96
CA ALA A 205 -11.92 -14.57 8.28
C ALA A 205 -11.25 -13.43 9.02
N PHE A 206 -11.95 -12.78 9.94
CA PHE A 206 -11.30 -11.92 10.91
C PHE A 206 -10.54 -12.74 11.95
N TYR A 207 -9.48 -12.16 12.51
CA TYR A 207 -8.75 -12.79 13.59
C TYR A 207 -9.61 -12.78 14.86
N LEU A 208 -9.79 -13.95 15.44
CA LEU A 208 -10.40 -14.12 16.75
C LEU A 208 -9.31 -14.05 17.81
N ASP A 209 -9.36 -13.03 18.66
CA ASP A 209 -8.43 -12.91 19.79
C ASP A 209 -8.75 -14.01 20.83
N PRO A 210 -7.82 -14.92 21.12
CA PRO A 210 -8.05 -16.01 22.05
C PRO A 210 -8.21 -15.55 23.51
N GLU A 211 -7.72 -14.36 23.87
CA GLU A 211 -7.81 -13.84 25.24
C GLU A 211 -9.16 -13.17 25.49
N SER A 212 -9.59 -12.28 24.59
CA SER A 212 -10.86 -11.56 24.71
C SER A 212 -12.06 -12.32 24.14
N GLY A 213 -11.83 -13.22 23.17
CA GLY A 213 -12.88 -13.87 22.40
C GLY A 213 -13.56 -12.96 21.37
N GLU A 214 -13.02 -11.76 21.12
CA GLU A 214 -13.56 -10.80 20.15
C GLU A 214 -12.85 -10.92 18.79
N GLU A 215 -13.60 -10.65 17.72
CA GLU A 215 -13.04 -10.57 16.37
C GLU A 215 -12.45 -9.18 16.12
N ARG A 216 -11.27 -9.15 15.51
CA ARG A 216 -10.60 -7.93 15.08
C ARG A 216 -10.86 -7.66 13.60
N GLU A 217 -11.66 -6.64 13.33
CA GLU A 217 -12.05 -6.26 11.96
C GLU A 217 -10.88 -5.71 11.12
N ASP A 218 -9.78 -5.29 11.77
CA ASP A 218 -8.56 -4.82 11.11
C ASP A 218 -7.56 -5.93 10.77
N TRP A 219 -7.77 -7.14 11.30
CA TRP A 219 -6.85 -8.26 11.14
C TRP A 219 -7.53 -9.38 10.36
N LEU A 220 -7.10 -9.55 9.11
CA LEU A 220 -7.59 -10.55 8.20
C LEU A 220 -6.70 -11.81 8.21
N VAL A 221 -7.35 -12.97 8.28
CA VAL A 221 -6.73 -14.30 8.17
C VAL A 221 -7.21 -14.94 6.87
N LEU A 222 -6.27 -15.37 6.03
CA LEU A 222 -6.49 -15.74 4.64
C LEU A 222 -5.96 -17.14 4.37
N ASP A 223 -6.81 -17.98 3.78
CA ASP A 223 -6.48 -19.33 3.33
C ASP A 223 -6.20 -19.33 1.82
N ILE A 224 -4.92 -19.20 1.47
CA ILE A 224 -4.47 -19.06 0.08
C ILE A 224 -4.96 -20.22 -0.81
N PRO A 225 -4.83 -21.51 -0.42
CA PRO A 225 -5.33 -22.63 -1.23
C PRO A 225 -6.81 -22.52 -1.59
N THR A 226 -7.65 -22.11 -0.63
CA THR A 226 -9.09 -21.91 -0.85
C THR A 226 -9.34 -20.74 -1.81
N LEU A 227 -8.65 -19.62 -1.64
CA LEU A 227 -8.77 -18.46 -2.55
C LEU A 227 -8.33 -18.80 -3.98
N VAL A 228 -7.24 -19.55 -4.13
CA VAL A 228 -6.73 -19.99 -5.44
C VAL A 228 -7.69 -20.99 -6.10
N THR A 229 -8.29 -21.89 -5.32
CA THR A 229 -9.29 -22.83 -5.81
C THR A 229 -10.51 -22.07 -6.32
N ASN A 230 -11.03 -21.12 -5.54
CA ASN A 230 -12.20 -20.33 -5.89
C ASN A 230 -11.96 -19.43 -7.11
N ALA A 231 -10.73 -18.94 -7.32
CA ALA A 231 -10.36 -18.20 -8.51
C ALA A 231 -10.27 -19.06 -9.78
N LYS A 232 -10.02 -20.37 -9.64
CA LYS A 232 -9.92 -21.33 -10.76
C LYS A 232 -11.27 -21.92 -11.17
N VAL A 233 -12.27 -21.91 -10.29
CA VAL A 233 -13.63 -22.33 -10.64
C VAL A 233 -14.17 -21.36 -11.70
N ASP A 234 -14.36 -21.87 -12.91
CA ASP A 234 -14.83 -21.11 -14.07
C ASP A 234 -16.17 -20.42 -13.77
N PRO A 235 -16.30 -19.08 -13.95
CA PRO A 235 -17.57 -18.37 -13.76
C PRO A 235 -18.68 -18.81 -14.73
N ASN A 236 -18.41 -19.72 -15.68
CA ASN A 236 -19.42 -20.29 -16.58
C ASN A 236 -20.08 -21.59 -16.08
N ILE A 237 -19.79 -22.06 -14.87
CA ILE A 237 -20.49 -23.21 -14.26
C ILE A 237 -21.51 -22.68 -13.23
N PRO A 238 -22.82 -22.79 -13.47
CA PRO A 238 -23.84 -22.34 -12.52
C PRO A 238 -23.93 -23.34 -11.36
N GLY A 239 -23.24 -23.02 -10.26
CA GLY A 239 -23.47 -23.62 -8.95
C GLY A 239 -24.26 -22.64 -8.09
N GLU A 240 -25.50 -23.01 -7.75
CA GLU A 240 -26.38 -22.26 -6.87
C GLU A 240 -25.74 -22.02 -5.49
N GLN A 241 -25.38 -20.77 -5.19
CA GLN A 241 -25.60 -20.18 -3.87
C GLN A 241 -25.51 -18.65 -3.97
N GLN A 242 -26.51 -18.01 -3.37
CA GLN A 242 -26.85 -16.61 -3.50
C GLN A 242 -25.75 -15.67 -3.01
N VAL A 243 -24.89 -15.17 -3.92
CA VAL A 243 -24.26 -13.85 -3.77
C VAL A 243 -24.20 -13.13 -5.12
N ASP A 244 -25.21 -12.29 -5.29
CA ASP A 244 -25.22 -11.02 -6.02
C ASP A 244 -24.91 -11.02 -7.53
N SER A 245 -25.98 -10.92 -8.32
CA SER A 245 -25.97 -10.59 -9.76
C SER A 245 -25.13 -9.35 -10.07
N SER A 246 -24.88 -8.47 -9.10
CA SER A 246 -23.99 -7.32 -9.26
C SER A 246 -22.52 -7.71 -9.45
N LEU A 247 -22.04 -8.81 -8.85
CA LEU A 247 -20.63 -9.22 -8.96
C LEU A 247 -20.33 -9.78 -10.36
N ALA A 248 -21.25 -10.59 -10.90
CA ALA A 248 -21.18 -11.08 -12.27
C ALA A 248 -21.31 -9.93 -13.28
N GLU A 249 -22.18 -8.95 -13.03
CA GLU A 249 -22.29 -7.74 -13.85
C GLU A 249 -21.04 -6.85 -13.76
N ASN A 250 -20.43 -6.71 -12.59
CA ASN A 250 -19.20 -5.91 -12.43
C ASN A 250 -17.99 -6.60 -13.06
N ILE A 251 -17.90 -7.93 -13.02
CA ILE A 251 -16.86 -8.69 -13.72
C ILE A 251 -17.07 -8.60 -15.24
N LYS A 252 -18.33 -8.70 -15.72
CA LYS A 252 -18.65 -8.47 -17.13
C LYS A 252 -18.32 -7.04 -17.57
N ARG A 253 -18.69 -6.04 -16.77
CA ARG A 253 -18.39 -4.63 -17.04
C ARG A 253 -16.89 -4.35 -17.03
N SER A 254 -16.14 -4.87 -16.07
CA SER A 254 -14.68 -4.72 -16.01
C SER A 254 -13.97 -5.42 -17.18
N LYS A 255 -14.41 -6.63 -17.55
CA LYS A 255 -13.92 -7.31 -18.77
C LYS A 255 -14.25 -6.52 -20.04
N GLN A 256 -15.42 -5.89 -20.10
CA GLN A 256 -15.81 -5.06 -21.23
C GLN A 256 -15.08 -3.72 -21.25
N GLU A 257 -14.85 -3.08 -20.10
CA GLU A 257 -14.04 -1.86 -19.97
C GLU A 257 -12.59 -2.12 -20.38
N THR A 258 -12.01 -3.26 -20.02
CA THR A 258 -10.66 -3.64 -20.47
C THR A 258 -10.59 -4.01 -21.95
N GLN A 259 -11.65 -4.56 -22.54
CA GLN A 259 -11.75 -4.78 -23.99
C GLN A 259 -11.91 -3.46 -24.75
N ASN A 260 -12.82 -2.60 -24.31
CA ASN A 260 -13.02 -1.27 -24.88
C ASN A 260 -11.74 -0.43 -24.76
N LEU A 261 -11.03 -0.50 -23.62
CA LEU A 261 -9.75 0.20 -23.46
C LEU A 261 -8.68 -0.35 -24.41
N LYS A 262 -8.64 -1.66 -24.66
CA LYS A 262 -7.73 -2.23 -25.67
C LYS A 262 -8.09 -1.78 -27.08
N GLU A 263 -9.37 -1.73 -27.42
CA GLU A 263 -9.84 -1.20 -28.71
C GLU A 263 -9.52 0.29 -28.86
N ASP A 264 -9.72 1.08 -27.80
CA ASP A 264 -9.39 2.50 -27.78
C ASP A 264 -7.89 2.72 -27.86
N LEU A 265 -7.06 1.87 -27.23
CA LEU A 265 -5.61 1.92 -27.40
C LEU A 265 -5.18 1.53 -28.82
N VAL A 266 -5.89 0.63 -29.49
CA VAL A 266 -5.65 0.30 -30.90
C VAL A 266 -6.03 1.48 -31.80
N LYS A 267 -7.19 2.11 -31.59
CA LYS A 267 -7.61 3.31 -32.32
C LYS A 267 -6.69 4.50 -32.07
N VAL A 268 -6.29 4.72 -30.82
CA VAL A 268 -5.33 5.77 -30.47
C VAL A 268 -3.99 5.49 -31.15
N LYS A 269 -3.53 4.24 -31.19
CA LYS A 269 -2.30 3.87 -31.90
C LYS A 269 -2.42 4.07 -33.42
N GLU A 270 -3.58 3.80 -34.01
CA GLU A 270 -3.89 4.03 -35.42
C GLU A 270 -3.87 5.52 -35.75
N VAL A 271 -4.58 6.35 -34.97
CA VAL A 271 -4.53 7.82 -35.08
C VAL A 271 -3.11 8.34 -34.88
N LEU A 272 -2.33 7.78 -33.96
CA LEU A 272 -0.92 8.17 -33.74
C LEU A 272 -0.03 7.78 -34.92
N PHE A 273 -0.37 6.71 -35.63
CA PHE A 273 0.36 6.26 -36.82
C PHE A 273 0.00 7.12 -38.03
N GLU A 274 -1.27 7.46 -38.20
CA GLU A 274 -1.75 8.42 -39.22
C GLU A 274 -1.16 9.82 -38.99
N LEU A 275 -1.21 10.33 -37.76
CA LEU A 275 -0.58 11.62 -37.42
C LEU A 275 0.93 11.60 -37.62
N LYS A 276 1.58 10.44 -37.44
CA LYS A 276 3.02 10.29 -37.65
C LYS A 276 3.36 10.26 -39.14
N GLU A 277 2.55 9.65 -39.98
CA GLU A 277 2.69 9.74 -41.45
C GLU A 277 2.44 11.17 -41.93
N GLU A 278 1.40 11.84 -41.43
CA GLU A 278 1.11 13.24 -41.74
C GLU A 278 2.23 14.19 -41.26
N LEU A 279 2.83 13.92 -40.08
CA LEU A 279 4.02 14.64 -39.60
C LEU A 279 5.28 14.36 -40.43
N LEU A 280 5.46 13.15 -40.95
CA LEU A 280 6.58 12.79 -41.82
C LEU A 280 6.45 13.45 -43.21
N GLU A 281 5.23 13.66 -43.68
CA GLU A 281 4.95 14.43 -44.90
C GLU A 281 5.16 15.94 -44.69
N LEU A 282 4.76 16.47 -43.52
CA LEU A 282 5.00 17.88 -43.14
C LEU A 282 6.48 18.19 -42.85
N GLN A 283 7.29 17.19 -42.47
CA GLN A 283 8.73 17.39 -42.25
C GLN A 283 9.53 17.62 -43.54
N GLN A 284 8.92 17.41 -44.72
CA GLN A 284 9.52 17.75 -46.01
C GLN A 284 9.17 19.15 -46.54
N GLY A 285 8.30 19.92 -45.85
CA GLY A 285 7.94 21.29 -46.21
C GLY A 285 8.40 22.30 -45.13
N GLY A 286 9.49 23.01 -45.39
CA GLY A 286 10.28 23.73 -44.38
C GLY A 286 9.60 24.88 -43.60
N GLY A 287 10.12 25.11 -42.39
CA GLY A 287 10.17 26.36 -41.61
C GLY A 287 8.87 27.06 -41.23
N TYR A 288 8.05 27.42 -42.20
CA TYR A 288 6.86 28.28 -42.06
C TYR A 288 5.68 27.55 -41.42
N ALA A 289 5.50 26.25 -41.71
CA ALA A 289 4.44 25.42 -41.12
C ALA A 289 4.60 25.27 -39.59
N THR A 290 5.84 25.28 -39.07
CA THR A 290 6.11 25.18 -37.63
C THR A 290 5.75 26.46 -36.88
N ILE A 291 5.86 27.63 -37.53
CA ILE A 291 5.54 28.92 -36.91
C ILE A 291 4.03 29.12 -36.83
N GLU A 292 3.29 28.74 -37.88
CA GLU A 292 1.82 28.80 -37.89
C GLU A 292 1.20 27.90 -36.81
N ALA A 293 1.68 26.65 -36.68
CA ALA A 293 1.23 25.73 -35.65
C ALA A 293 1.48 26.26 -34.21
N ARG A 294 2.60 26.96 -34.00
CA ARG A 294 2.92 27.63 -32.73
C ARG A 294 1.99 28.81 -32.46
N LEU A 295 1.68 29.62 -33.48
CA LEU A 295 0.73 30.75 -33.37
C LEU A 295 -0.69 30.27 -33.08
N GLN A 296 -1.12 29.17 -33.69
CA GLN A 296 -2.44 28.57 -33.45
C GLN A 296 -2.55 27.99 -32.03
N SER A 297 -1.50 27.31 -31.56
CA SER A 297 -1.42 26.83 -30.17
C SER A 297 -1.47 27.99 -29.16
N LEU A 298 -0.76 29.09 -29.45
CA LEU A 298 -0.77 30.28 -28.61
C LEU A 298 -2.17 30.92 -28.52
N LYS A 299 -2.91 30.94 -29.64
CA LYS A 299 -4.29 31.44 -29.69
C LYS A 299 -5.23 30.56 -28.87
N ASN A 300 -5.09 29.23 -28.95
CA ASN A 300 -5.91 28.31 -28.17
C ASN A 300 -5.67 28.47 -26.66
N LEU A 301 -4.44 28.74 -26.22
CA LEU A 301 -4.15 29.00 -24.80
C LEU A 301 -4.82 30.29 -24.31
N TYR A 302 -4.87 31.33 -25.15
CA TYR A 302 -5.55 32.59 -24.83
C TYR A 302 -7.08 32.42 -24.78
N ASP A 303 -7.66 31.74 -25.77
CA ASP A 303 -9.11 31.52 -25.85
C ASP A 303 -9.65 30.64 -24.70
N ASN A 304 -8.80 29.78 -24.12
CA ASN A 304 -9.11 28.98 -22.93
C ASN A 304 -8.75 29.66 -21.61
N GLU A 305 -8.42 30.96 -21.63
CA GLU A 305 -8.05 31.76 -20.44
C GLU A 305 -6.83 31.22 -19.66
N LEU A 306 -5.98 30.42 -20.29
CA LEU A 306 -4.77 29.84 -19.67
C LEU A 306 -3.57 30.79 -19.68
N ILE A 307 -3.62 31.85 -20.49
CA ILE A 307 -2.62 32.92 -20.57
C ILE A 307 -3.30 34.28 -20.69
N SER A 308 -2.65 35.32 -20.17
CA SER A 308 -3.17 36.69 -20.25
C SER A 308 -3.04 37.31 -21.65
N SER A 309 -3.82 38.36 -21.93
CA SER A 309 -3.73 39.10 -23.21
C SER A 309 -2.34 39.69 -23.45
N ASP A 310 -1.66 40.13 -22.39
CA ASP A 310 -0.33 40.73 -22.47
C ASP A 310 0.74 39.67 -22.78
N GLU A 311 0.66 38.49 -22.16
CA GLU A 311 1.55 37.35 -22.46
C GLU A 311 1.33 36.82 -23.88
N TYR A 312 0.08 36.72 -24.32
CA TYR A 312 -0.26 36.33 -25.69
C TYR A 312 0.36 37.29 -26.72
N ARG A 313 0.24 38.61 -26.52
CA ARG A 313 0.83 39.61 -27.41
C ARG A 313 2.36 39.52 -27.45
N ALA A 314 3.01 39.42 -26.30
CA ALA A 314 4.46 39.35 -26.21
C ALA A 314 5.02 38.09 -26.91
N LYS A 315 4.39 36.93 -26.68
CA LYS A 315 4.82 35.65 -27.30
C LYS A 315 4.52 35.61 -28.80
N ARG A 316 3.37 36.15 -29.24
CA ARG A 316 3.04 36.29 -30.66
C ARG A 316 4.06 37.17 -31.40
N GLN A 317 4.46 38.29 -30.81
CA GLN A 317 5.48 39.17 -31.38
C GLN A 317 6.84 38.46 -31.50
N GLY A 318 7.23 37.68 -30.48
CA GLY A 318 8.45 36.88 -30.50
C GLY A 318 8.47 35.86 -31.63
N LEU A 319 7.39 35.10 -31.80
CA LEU A 319 7.24 34.11 -32.87
C LEU A 319 7.24 34.74 -34.28
N LEU A 320 6.66 35.95 -34.42
CA LEU A 320 6.67 36.67 -35.70
C LEU A 320 8.05 37.24 -36.06
N ASN A 321 8.92 37.44 -35.08
CA ASN A 321 10.31 37.87 -35.30
C ASN A 321 11.26 36.70 -35.65
N GLU A 322 10.79 35.46 -35.53
CA GLU A 322 11.53 34.23 -35.94
C GLU A 322 11.34 33.89 -37.44
N LEU A 323 10.46 34.62 -38.14
CA LEU A 323 10.26 34.56 -39.59
C LEU A 323 11.38 35.29 -40.36
#